data_AF-A0A1F7WTJ1-F1
#
_entry.id   AF-A0A1F7WTJ1-F1
#
_cell.length_a   1.000
_cell.length_b   1.000
_cell.length_c   1.000
_cell.angle_alpha   90.00
_cell.angle_beta   90.00
_cell.angle_gamma   90.00
#
_symmetry.space_group_name_H-M   'P 1'
#
loop_
_entity.id
_entity.type
_entity.pdbx_description
1 polymer ?
#
loop_
_entity_poly.entity_id
_entity_poly.type
_entity_poly.pdbx_seq_one_letter_code
_entity_poly.pdbx_strand_id
1 'polypeptide(L)'
;MFKIKKELINPFIEAATHVLPQIVTGISFNRTGLMISNDVAVSKDRHAVIILGVVGNVKGRVIYSLDNELAREIASRMTLESVSEEMGTLARSALAEMTNMVTGRAIALLVDSGYTV
;
A
#
# COMPACT_ATOMS: atom_id res chain seq x y z
N MET A 1 10.67 -13.83 20.68
CA MET A 1 10.97 -12.90 19.57
C MET A 1 10.33 -13.46 18.30
N PHE A 2 9.31 -12.81 17.75
CA PHE A 2 8.69 -13.25 16.50
C PHE A 2 9.67 -13.01 15.34
N LYS A 3 10.02 -14.07 14.61
CA LYS A 3 10.84 -13.97 13.39
C LYS A 3 9.94 -13.96 12.18
N ILE A 4 9.86 -12.83 11.48
CA ILE A 4 9.24 -12.74 10.17
C ILE A 4 10.29 -13.07 9.12
N LYS A 5 9.95 -13.94 8.17
CA LYS A 5 10.80 -14.29 7.04
C LYS A 5 10.90 -13.11 6.08
N LYS A 6 12.12 -12.72 5.67
CA LYS A 6 12.33 -11.61 4.72
C LYS A 6 11.62 -11.86 3.38
N GLU A 7 11.47 -13.12 3.02
CA GLU A 7 10.79 -13.62 1.84
C GLU A 7 9.30 -13.24 1.81
N LEU A 8 8.69 -12.96 2.97
CA LEU A 8 7.31 -12.48 3.07
C LEU A 8 7.18 -10.96 2.98
N ILE A 9 8.27 -10.21 3.13
CA ILE A 9 8.26 -8.74 3.17
C ILE A 9 8.76 -8.15 1.85
N ASN A 10 9.86 -8.69 1.33
CA ASN A 10 10.52 -8.18 0.13
C ASN A 10 9.59 -8.06 -1.10
N PRO A 11 8.67 -9.01 -1.36
CA PRO A 11 7.72 -8.88 -2.47
C PRO A 11 6.87 -7.61 -2.43
N PHE A 12 6.46 -7.16 -1.23
CA PHE A 12 5.67 -5.93 -1.08
C PHE A 12 6.51 -4.68 -1.31
N ILE A 13 7.76 -4.69 -0.87
CA ILE A 13 8.69 -3.58 -1.11
C ILE A 13 8.97 -3.46 -2.61
N GLU A 14 9.30 -4.58 -3.26
CA GLU A 14 9.57 -4.61 -4.70
C GLU A 14 8.35 -4.15 -5.51
N ALA A 15 7.17 -4.68 -5.19
CA ALA A 15 5.92 -4.30 -5.83
C ALA A 15 5.64 -2.80 -5.67
N ALA A 16 5.80 -2.23 -4.47
CA ALA A 16 5.60 -0.80 -4.25
C ALA A 16 6.58 0.05 -5.08
N THR A 17 7.86 -0.33 -5.10
CA THR A 17 8.89 0.41 -5.85
C THR A 17 8.70 0.34 -7.37
N HIS A 18 8.12 -0.73 -7.89
CA HIS A 18 7.86 -0.87 -9.32
C HIS A 18 6.51 -0.27 -9.74
N VAL A 19 5.44 -0.53 -8.99
CA VAL A 19 4.07 -0.20 -9.39
C VAL A 19 3.77 1.28 -9.17
N LEU A 20 4.09 1.83 -8.00
CA LEU A 20 3.69 3.20 -7.63
C LEU A 20 4.18 4.27 -8.63
N PRO A 21 5.43 4.26 -9.12
CA PRO A 21 5.89 5.24 -10.10
C PRO A 21 5.19 5.16 -11.47
N GLN A 22 4.61 4.00 -11.81
CA GLN A 22 3.93 3.80 -13.09
C GLN A 22 2.49 4.32 -13.06
N ILE A 23 1.84 4.27 -11.89
CA ILE A 23 0.42 4.58 -11.74
C ILE A 23 0.16 5.97 -11.13
N VAL A 24 1.13 6.53 -10.40
CA VAL A 24 1.05 7.88 -9.85
C VAL A 24 2.14 8.75 -10.48
N THR A 25 1.76 9.47 -11.52
CA THR A 25 2.70 10.30 -12.27
C THR A 25 3.20 11.47 -11.43
N GLY A 26 4.48 11.85 -11.58
CA GLY A 26 5.08 13.04 -10.96
C GLY A 26 5.19 13.00 -9.42
N ILE A 27 5.00 11.84 -8.78
CA ILE A 27 5.35 11.63 -7.38
C ILE A 27 6.58 10.74 -7.33
N SER A 28 7.59 11.16 -6.57
CA SER A 28 8.80 10.35 -6.35
C SER A 28 8.60 9.42 -5.17
N PHE A 29 8.76 8.12 -5.39
CA PHE A 29 8.68 7.11 -4.33
C PHE A 29 10.10 6.71 -3.90
N ASN A 30 10.49 7.16 -2.70
CA ASN A 30 11.81 6.86 -2.14
C ASN A 30 11.65 5.92 -0.95
N ARG A 31 12.23 4.71 -1.07
CA ARG A 31 12.32 3.79 0.06
C ARG A 31 13.25 4.38 1.11
N THR A 32 12.79 4.44 2.36
CA THR A 32 13.59 4.86 3.50
C THR A 32 14.23 3.64 4.19
N GLY A 33 13.66 3.19 5.31
CA GLY A 33 14.15 2.07 6.10
C GLY A 33 13.12 0.95 6.26
N LEU A 34 13.54 -0.15 6.88
CA LEU A 34 12.67 -1.23 7.32
C LEU A 34 12.77 -1.34 8.84
N MET A 35 11.63 -1.32 9.52
CA MET A 35 11.54 -1.42 10.97
C MET A 35 10.42 -2.38 11.34
N ILE A 36 10.61 -3.13 12.43
CA ILE A 36 9.53 -3.85 13.09
C ILE A 36 8.79 -2.83 13.96
N SER A 37 7.56 -2.47 13.58
CA SER A 37 6.72 -1.61 14.41
C SER A 37 6.03 -2.44 15.49
N ASN A 38 6.14 -2.00 16.74
CA ASN A 38 5.31 -2.50 17.84
C ASN A 38 3.99 -1.74 17.95
N ASP A 39 3.85 -0.65 17.18
CA ASP A 39 2.68 0.21 17.20
C ASP A 39 1.94 0.13 15.86
N VAL A 40 0.63 -0.06 15.93
CA VAL A 40 -0.28 -0.03 14.78
C VAL A 40 -1.16 1.23 14.84
N ALA A 41 -0.92 2.12 15.81
CA ALA A 41 -1.66 3.36 16.00
C ALA A 41 -1.33 4.37 14.90
N VAL A 42 -1.95 4.17 13.74
CA VAL A 42 -2.09 5.24 12.76
C VAL A 42 -3.19 6.17 13.28
N SER A 43 -2.87 7.44 13.51
CA SER A 43 -3.88 8.45 13.81
C SER A 43 -4.82 8.58 12.61
N LYS A 44 -6.04 8.03 12.76
CA LYS A 44 -7.07 8.03 11.72
C LYS A 44 -7.48 9.44 11.29
N ASP A 45 -7.31 10.42 12.16
CA ASP A 45 -7.65 11.82 11.88
C ASP A 45 -6.65 12.47 10.92
N ARG A 46 -5.44 11.91 10.80
CA ARG A 46 -4.34 12.48 10.00
C ARG A 46 -3.98 11.64 8.78
N HIS A 47 -4.46 10.41 8.71
CA HIS A 47 -4.06 9.46 7.69
C HIS A 47 -5.24 8.75 7.04
N ALA A 48 -5.14 8.57 5.73
CA ALA A 48 -5.92 7.61 4.99
C ALA A 48 -5.31 6.22 5.17
N VAL A 49 -6.09 5.28 5.71
CA VAL A 49 -5.64 3.92 6.00
C VAL A 49 -6.40 2.93 5.12
N ILE A 50 -5.67 2.19 4.29
CA ILE A 50 -6.21 1.12 3.46
C ILE A 50 -5.68 -0.21 3.98
N ILE A 51 -6.59 -1.16 4.19
CA ILE A 51 -6.28 -2.47 4.79
C ILE A 51 -6.72 -3.56 3.82
N LEU A 52 -5.77 -4.39 3.40
CA LEU A 52 -6.02 -5.57 2.58
C LEU A 52 -5.73 -6.83 3.38
N GLY A 53 -6.67 -7.78 3.36
CA GLY A 53 -6.47 -9.11 3.93
C GLY A 53 -5.74 -10.02 2.96
N VAL A 54 -4.80 -10.82 3.46
CA VAL A 54 -4.12 -11.88 2.70
C VAL A 54 -4.41 -13.21 3.39
N VAL A 55 -4.92 -14.19 2.65
CA VAL A 55 -5.46 -15.43 3.21
C VAL A 55 -5.07 -16.64 2.37
N GLY A 56 -4.07 -17.36 2.85
CA GLY A 56 -3.70 -18.69 2.35
C GLY A 56 -2.91 -19.45 3.40
N ASN A 57 -1.77 -19.99 3.00
CA ASN A 57 -0.78 -20.63 3.89
C ASN A 57 -0.07 -19.56 4.73
N VAL A 58 -0.08 -18.33 4.25
CA VAL A 58 0.27 -17.11 4.99
C VAL A 58 -1.03 -16.35 5.25
N LYS A 59 -1.24 -15.93 6.51
CA LYS A 59 -2.41 -15.13 6.91
C LYS A 59 -1.94 -13.83 7.53
N GLY A 60 -2.49 -12.72 7.05
CA GLY A 60 -2.08 -11.42 7.54
C GLY A 60 -2.89 -10.28 6.94
N ARG A 61 -2.43 -9.06 7.24
CA ARG A 61 -2.97 -7.83 6.69
C ARG A 61 -1.81 -7.01 6.12
N VAL A 62 -2.05 -6.39 4.98
CA VAL A 62 -1.21 -5.35 4.42
C VAL A 62 -1.90 -4.03 4.71
N ILE A 63 -1.19 -3.11 5.35
CA ILE A 63 -1.73 -1.81 5.77
C ILE A 63 -0.93 -0.71 5.08
N TYR A 64 -1.63 0.10 4.30
CA TYR A 64 -1.11 1.32 3.71
C TYR A 64 -1.61 2.49 4.54
N SER A 65 -0.69 3.33 4.99
CA SER A 65 -0.97 4.53 5.78
C SER A 65 -0.33 5.71 5.07
N LEU A 66 -1.16 6.66 4.66
CA LEU A 66 -0.75 7.85 3.93
C LEU A 66 -1.24 9.07 4.68
N ASP A 67 -0.42 10.10 4.84
CA ASP A 67 -0.90 11.40 5.28
C ASP A 67 -2.05 11.86 4.38
N ASN A 68 -3.08 12.48 4.95
CA ASN A 68 -4.29 12.87 4.21
C ASN A 68 -3.98 13.75 2.99
N GLU A 69 -3.01 14.66 3.11
CA GLU A 69 -2.56 15.52 2.01
C GLU A 69 -1.96 14.68 0.86
N LEU A 70 -1.05 13.76 1.16
CA LEU A 70 -0.45 12.88 0.16
C LEU A 70 -1.51 11.97 -0.48
N ALA A 71 -2.42 11.43 0.32
CA ALA A 71 -3.49 10.58 -0.18
C ALA A 71 -4.43 11.34 -1.14
N ARG A 72 -4.75 12.60 -0.85
CA ARG A 72 -5.53 13.46 -1.76
C ARG A 72 -4.77 13.77 -3.04
N GLU A 73 -3.48 14.06 -2.94
CA GLU A 73 -2.64 14.33 -4.09
C GLU A 73 -2.53 13.11 -5.02
N ILE A 74 -2.31 11.92 -4.45
CA ILE A 74 -2.32 10.65 -5.20
C ILE A 74 -3.68 10.44 -5.88
N ALA A 75 -4.78 10.56 -5.12
CA ALA A 75 -6.12 10.35 -5.65
C ALA A 75 -6.42 11.33 -6.80
N SER A 76 -6.10 12.60 -6.61
CA SER A 76 -6.28 13.67 -7.61
C SER A 76 -5.56 13.35 -8.92
N ARG A 77 -4.32 12.85 -8.84
CA ARG A 77 -3.54 12.46 -10.02
C ARG A 77 -4.09 11.23 -10.71
N MET A 78 -4.60 10.26 -9.95
CA MET A 78 -5.18 9.04 -10.51
C MET A 78 -6.54 9.29 -11.17
N THR A 79 -7.34 10.22 -10.64
CA THR A 79 -8.67 10.55 -11.16
C THR A 79 -8.66 11.69 -12.17
N LEU A 80 -7.56 12.46 -12.24
CA LEU A 80 -7.44 13.70 -12.99
C LEU A 80 -8.46 14.76 -12.57
N GLU A 81 -8.88 14.73 -11.30
CA GLU A 81 -9.87 15.61 -10.70
C GLU A 81 -9.37 16.17 -9.38
N SER A 82 -9.71 17.43 -9.06
CA SER A 82 -9.37 17.99 -7.76
C SER A 82 -10.11 17.28 -6.63
N VAL A 83 -9.39 16.84 -5.61
CA VAL A 83 -9.94 16.15 -4.43
C VAL A 83 -10.06 17.12 -3.25
N SER A 84 -11.29 17.29 -2.74
CA SER A 84 -11.58 18.07 -1.53
C SER A 84 -10.94 17.47 -0.27
N GLU A 85 -10.91 18.24 0.82
CA GLU A 85 -10.45 17.74 2.13
C GLU A 85 -11.20 16.48 2.57
N GLU A 86 -12.51 16.44 2.35
CA GLU A 86 -13.27 15.20 2.47
C GLU A 86 -13.09 14.35 1.20
N MET A 87 -12.48 13.16 1.33
CA MET A 87 -12.34 12.26 0.19
C MET A 87 -13.68 11.69 -0.20
N GLY A 88 -14.13 11.96 -1.43
CA GLY A 88 -15.32 11.34 -2.01
C GLY A 88 -15.11 9.86 -2.38
N THR A 89 -16.16 9.23 -2.90
CA THR A 89 -16.12 7.81 -3.31
C THR A 89 -15.08 7.55 -4.39
N LEU A 90 -14.98 8.41 -5.41
CA LEU A 90 -14.02 8.23 -6.50
C LEU A 90 -12.56 8.29 -6.01
N ALA A 91 -12.25 9.25 -5.14
CA ALA A 91 -10.91 9.38 -4.53
C ALA A 91 -10.55 8.13 -3.70
N ARG A 92 -11.47 7.63 -2.88
CA ARG A 92 -11.28 6.39 -2.11
C ARG A 92 -11.09 5.18 -3.03
N SER A 93 -11.86 5.09 -4.12
CA SER A 93 -11.72 4.02 -5.12
C SER A 93 -10.35 4.06 -5.80
N ALA A 94 -9.84 5.26 -6.14
CA ALA A 94 -8.51 5.40 -6.72
C ALA A 94 -7.41 4.90 -5.78
N LEU A 95 -7.45 5.27 -4.49
CA LEU A 95 -6.51 4.78 -3.48
C LEU A 95 -6.63 3.26 -3.26
N ALA A 96 -7.86 2.72 -3.23
CA ALA A 96 -8.08 1.29 -3.14
C ALA A 96 -7.48 0.55 -4.35
N GLU A 97 -7.66 1.06 -5.57
CA GLU A 97 -7.09 0.46 -6.77
C GLU A 97 -5.56 0.52 -6.79
N MET A 98 -4.97 1.65 -6.36
CA MET A 98 -3.52 1.79 -6.20
C MET A 98 -2.95 0.70 -5.30
N THR A 99 -3.55 0.52 -4.12
CA THR A 99 -3.08 -0.46 -3.13
C THR A 99 -3.37 -1.90 -3.54
N ASN A 100 -4.47 -2.14 -4.27
CA ASN A 100 -4.76 -3.43 -4.90
C ASN A 100 -3.70 -3.82 -5.93
N MET A 101 -3.29 -2.90 -6.82
CA MET A 101 -2.27 -3.19 -7.83
C MET A 101 -0.91 -3.54 -7.20
N VAL A 102 -0.49 -2.76 -6.19
CA VAL A 102 0.74 -3.05 -5.43
C VAL A 102 0.63 -4.41 -4.74
N THR A 103 -0.48 -4.68 -4.06
CA THR A 103 -0.69 -5.93 -3.34
C THR A 103 -0.75 -7.11 -4.30
N GLY A 104 -1.48 -7.01 -5.41
CA GLY A 104 -1.59 -8.06 -6.42
C GLY A 104 -0.25 -8.45 -7.03
N ARG A 105 0.62 -7.46 -7.31
CA ARG A 105 2.00 -7.74 -7.76
C ARG A 105 2.81 -8.45 -6.68
N ALA A 106 2.70 -8.03 -5.42
CA ALA A 106 3.39 -8.69 -4.32
C ALA A 106 2.92 -10.15 -4.12
N ILE A 107 1.61 -10.40 -4.26
CA ILE A 107 1.02 -11.74 -4.22
C ILE A 107 1.57 -12.61 -5.36
N ALA A 108 1.64 -12.09 -6.59
CA ALA A 108 2.23 -12.82 -7.71
C ALA A 108 3.70 -13.24 -7.42
N LEU A 109 4.51 -12.32 -6.90
CA LEU A 109 5.90 -12.59 -6.50
C LEU A 109 6.01 -13.63 -5.36
N LEU A 110 5.06 -13.64 -4.43
CA LEU A 110 4.98 -14.64 -3.37
C LEU A 110 4.63 -16.03 -3.93
N VAL A 111 3.68 -16.10 -4.87
CA VAL A 111 3.30 -17.34 -5.56
C VAL A 111 4.48 -17.90 -6.35
N ASP A 112 5.20 -17.06 -7.09
CA ASP A 112 6.41 -17.45 -7.82
C ASP A 112 7.52 -17.97 -6.87
N SER A 113 7.53 -17.50 -5.62
CA SER A 113 8.43 -17.94 -4.56
C SER A 113 7.94 -19.18 -3.79
N GLY A 114 6.82 -19.80 -4.21
CA GLY A 114 6.28 -21.03 -3.64
C GLY A 114 5.31 -20.86 -2.47
N TYR A 115 4.80 -19.66 -2.22
CA TYR A 115 3.76 -19.42 -1.21
C TYR A 115 2.36 -19.51 -1.82
N THR A 116 1.38 -19.95 -1.03
CA THR A 116 -0.05 -19.80 -1.37
C THR A 116 -0.64 -18.74 -0.44
N VAL A 117 -1.33 -17.77 -1.01
CA VAL A 117 -1.73 -16.50 -0.39
C VAL A 117 -3.09 -16.04 -0.86
#